data_AF-A0A5C6M7J3-F1
#
_entry.id   AF-A0A5C6M7J3-F1
#
_cell.length_a   1.000
_cell.length_b   1.000
_cell.length_c   1.000
_cell.angle_alpha   90.00
_cell.angle_beta   90.00
_cell.angle_gamma   90.00
#
_symmetry.space_group_name_H-M   'P 1'
#
loop_
_entity.id
_entity.type
_entity.pdbx_description
1 polymer ?
#
loop_
_entity_poly.entity_id
_entity_poly.type
_entity_poly.pdbx_seq_one_letter_code
_entity_poly.pdbx_strand_id
1 'polypeptide(L)' 'MIRPENDHESVTQKAQAAFLDVRQSVIDRARQTQTPIIVFSENRIQRLTAEEFERDAVEQVPERSDLCEGE' A
#
# COMPACT_ATOMS: atom_id res chain seq x y z
N MET A 1 13.82 -10.86 -31.69
CA MET A 1 13.21 -9.59 -31.23
C MET A 1 12.99 -9.71 -29.73
N ILE A 2 13.84 -9.06 -28.93
CA ILE A 2 13.70 -9.03 -27.47
C ILE A 2 12.50 -8.11 -27.18
N ARG A 3 11.48 -8.59 -26.47
CA ARG A 3 10.37 -7.77 -25.96
C ARG A 3 10.52 -7.69 -24.43
N PRO A 4 11.22 -6.70 -23.85
CA PRO A 4 11.49 -6.68 -22.41
C PRO A 4 10.69 -5.60 -21.67
N GLU A 5 9.53 -5.17 -22.17
CA GLU A 5 8.80 -4.01 -21.62
C GLU A 5 7.48 -4.39 -20.93
N ASN A 6 6.92 -5.59 -21.19
CA ASN A 6 5.67 -6.06 -20.54
C ASN A 6 5.88 -6.80 -19.20
N ASP A 7 7.10 -7.30 -18.95
CA ASP A 7 7.39 -8.07 -17.73
C ASP A 7 7.45 -7.16 -16.49
N HIS A 8 7.95 -5.93 -16.65
CA HIS A 8 8.08 -4.96 -15.56
C HIS A 8 6.74 -4.49 -14.98
N GLU A 9 5.71 -4.27 -15.81
CA GLU A 9 4.39 -3.89 -15.33
C GLU A 9 3.76 -5.01 -14.50
N SER A 10 3.91 -6.26 -14.93
CA SER A 10 3.37 -7.43 -14.23
C SER A 10 4.06 -7.67 -12.88
N VAL A 11 5.39 -7.49 -12.81
CA VAL A 11 6.15 -7.61 -11.55
C VAL A 11 5.76 -6.50 -10.59
N THR A 12 5.61 -5.27 -11.07
CA THR A 12 5.22 -4.11 -10.26
C THR A 12 3.80 -4.28 -9.70
N GLN A 13 2.87 -4.79 -10.49
CA GLN A 13 1.49 -5.07 -10.05
C GLN A 13 1.42 -6.18 -9.00
N LYS A 14 2.17 -7.27 -9.19
CA LYS A 14 2.25 -8.37 -8.21
C LYS A 14 2.88 -7.91 -6.90
N ALA A 15 3.92 -7.08 -6.96
CA ALA A 15 4.52 -6.49 -5.78
C ALA A 15 3.51 -5.60 -5.03
N GLN A 16 2.79 -4.72 -5.73
CA GLN A 16 1.74 -3.88 -5.12
C GLN A 16 0.64 -4.72 -4.46
N ALA A 17 0.17 -5.78 -5.12
CA ALA A 17 -0.83 -6.68 -4.54
C ALA A 17 -0.33 -7.35 -3.25
N ALA A 18 0.93 -7.81 -3.24
CA ALA A 18 1.54 -8.37 -2.03
C ALA A 18 1.68 -7.34 -0.91
N PHE A 19 2.00 -6.08 -1.23
CA PHE A 19 2.04 -5.00 -0.22
C PHE A 19 0.66 -4.70 0.36
N LEU A 20 -0.40 -4.71 -0.45
CA LEU A 20 -1.78 -4.51 0.03
C LEU A 20 -2.23 -5.65 0.94
N ASP A 21 -1.90 -6.90 0.59
CA ASP A 21 -2.24 -8.08 1.39
C ASP A 21 -1.54 -8.06 2.75
N VAL A 22 -0.23 -7.81 2.76
CA VAL A 22 0.56 -7.69 4.00
C VAL A 22 0.05 -6.53 4.85
N ARG A 23 -0.29 -5.39 4.24
CA ARG A 23 -0.86 -4.24 4.94
C ARG A 23 -2.15 -4.61 5.66
N GLN A 24 -3.07 -5.29 4.98
CA GLN A 24 -4.33 -5.72 5.58
C GLN A 24 -4.09 -6.66 6.77
N SER A 25 -3.15 -7.60 6.62
CA SER A 25 -2.76 -8.54 7.69
C SER A 25 -2.20 -7.82 8.92
N VAL A 26 -1.39 -6.76 8.73
CA VAL A 26 -0.86 -5.94 9.84
C VAL A 26 -1.98 -5.20 10.56
N ILE A 27 -2.93 -4.61 9.83
CA ILE A 27 -4.09 -3.92 10.42
C ILE A 27 -4.93 -4.90 11.24
N ASP A 28 -5.25 -6.06 10.68
CA ASP A 28 -6.09 -7.05 11.33
C ASP A 28 -5.44 -7.55 12.63
N ARG A 29 -4.15 -7.88 12.56
CA ARG A 29 -3.39 -8.30 13.75
C ARG A 29 -3.32 -7.22 14.81
N ALA A 30 -3.08 -5.96 14.42
CA ALA A 30 -3.04 -4.83 15.35
C ALA A 30 -4.40 -4.60 16.04
N ARG A 31 -5.52 -4.77 15.33
CA ARG A 31 -6.87 -4.74 15.91
C ARG A 31 -7.08 -5.86 16.92
N GLN A 32 -6.75 -7.10 16.53
CA GLN A 32 -6.92 -8.27 17.39
C GLN A 32 -6.10 -8.18 18.68
N THR A 33 -4.86 -7.69 18.61
CA THR A 33 -3.96 -7.62 19.76
C THR A 33 -4.00 -6.25 20.47
N GLN A 34 -4.87 -5.34 20.03
CA GLN A 34 -4.93 -3.95 20.50
C GLN A 34 -3.54 -3.28 20.60
N THR A 35 -2.66 -3.60 19.65
CA THR A 35 -1.27 -3.17 19.65
C THR A 35 -1.09 -2.05 18.65
N PRO A 36 -0.38 -0.96 19.00
CA PRO A 36 -0.12 0.12 18.05
C PRO A 36 0.82 -0.33 16.93
N ILE A 37 0.56 0.16 15.73
CA ILE A 37 1.41 0.00 14.55
C ILE A 37 2.49 1.08 14.58
N ILE A 38 3.74 0.67 14.37
CA ILE A 38 4.88 1.59 14.32
C ILE A 38 5.19 1.90 12.86
N VAL A 39 5.02 3.17 12.47
CA VAL A 39 5.35 3.66 11.13
C VAL A 39 6.63 4.45 11.20
N PHE A 40 7.59 4.08 10.37
CA PHE A 40 8.80 4.87 10.15
C PHE A 40 8.68 5.57 8.80
N SER A 41 8.52 6.89 8.84
CA SER A 41 8.44 7.73 7.63
C SER A 41 9.09 9.07 7.90
N GLU A 42 9.69 9.69 6.87
CA GLU A 42 10.33 11.01 6.95
C GLU A 42 11.31 11.15 8.13
N ASN A 43 12.07 10.08 8.40
CA ASN A 43 13.04 10.01 9.49
C ASN A 43 12.42 10.22 10.89
N ARG A 44 11.12 9.93 11.03
CA ARG A 44 10.36 9.98 12.28
C ARG A 44 9.66 8.65 12.53
N ILE A 45 9.50 8.32 13.81
CA ILE A 45 8.74 7.16 14.27
C ILE A 45 7.39 7.65 14.76
N GLN A 46 6.32 7.13 14.17
CA GLN A 46 4.94 7.40 14.56
C GLN A 46 4.31 6.13 15.10
N ARG A 47 3.48 6.27 16.13
CA ARG A 47 2.68 5.17 16.69
C ARG A 47 1.24 5.44 16.35
N LEU A 48 0.65 4.59 15.54
CA LEU A 48 -0.72 4.73 15.07
C LEU A 48 -1.54 3.56 15.56
N THR A 49 -2.80 3.82 15.92
CA THR A 49 -3.78 2.75 16.05
C THR A 49 -4.08 2.13 14.69
N ALA A 50 -4.68 0.95 14.67
CA ALA A 50 -5.07 0.31 13.41
C ALA A 50 -6.04 1.18 12.59
N GLU A 51 -6.91 1.95 13.25
CA GLU A 51 -7.86 2.86 12.61
C GLU A 51 -7.19 4.12 12.03
N GLU A 52 -6.15 4.63 12.68
CA GLU A 52 -5.36 5.75 12.17
C GLU A 52 -4.49 5.32 10.99
N PHE A 53 -3.85 4.15 11.08
CA PHE A 53 -3.03 3.60 10.01
C PHE A 53 -3.86 3.24 8.76
N GLU A 54 -5.08 2.75 8.95
CA GLU A 54 -6.00 2.46 7.84
C GLU A 54 -6.38 3.74 7.08
N ARG A 55 -6.67 4.84 7.80
CA ARG A 55 -7.00 6.14 7.20
C ARG A 55 -5.81 6.79 6.49
N ASP A 56 -4.64 6.83 7.12
CA ASP A 56 -3.44 7.47 6.56
C ASP A 56 -3.04 6.84 5.21
N ALA A 57 -3.12 5.51 5.13
CA ALA A 57 -2.72 4.82 3.92
C ALA A 57 -3.85 4.70 2.87
N VAL A 58 -5.06 5.21 3.13
CA VAL A 58 -6.03 5.55 2.06
C VAL A 58 -5.63 6.86 1.38
N GLU A 59 -5.06 7.80 2.12
CA GLU A 59 -4.58 9.08 1.60
C GLU A 59 -3.30 8.95 0.76
N GLN A 60 -2.48 7.94 1.05
CA GLN A 60 -1.26 7.63 0.30
C GLN A 60 -1.47 6.75 -0.94
N VAL A 61 -2.70 6.37 -1.27
CA VAL A 61 -2.96 5.76 -2.59
C VAL A 61 -2.88 6.91 -3.58
N PRO A 62 -1.85 7.00 -4.46
CA PRO A 62 -1.93 7.92 -5.56
C PRO A 62 -3.17 7.50 -6.33
N GLU A 63 -4.16 8.39 -6.36
CA GLU A 63 -5.21 8.42 -7.37
C GLU A 63 -4.49 8.21 -8.71
N ARG A 64 -4.44 6.97 -9.21
CA ARG A 64 -4.14 6.73 -10.62
C ARG A 64 -5.36 7.23 -11.35
N SER A 65 -5.36 8.54 -11.52
CA SER A 65 -5.71 9.27 -12.72
C SER A 65 -6.69 8.52 -13.60
N ASP A 66 -7.92 8.97 -13.53
CA ASP A 66 -8.97 8.89 -14.54
C ASP A 66 -8.48 9.51 -15.88
N LEU A 67 -7.45 8.92 -16.48
CA LEU A 67 -6.88 9.33 -17.77
C LEU A 67 -6.82 8.13 -18.70
N CYS A 68 -8.01 7.72 -19.11
CA CYS A 68 -8.29 7.29 -20.48
C CYS A 68 -9.64 7.88 -20.87
N GLU A 69 -9.66 9.18 -21.21
CA GLU A 69 -10.60 9.65 -22.23
C GLU A 69 -10.28 8.85 -23.50
N GLY A 70 -11.29 8.16 -24.04
CA GLY A 70 -11.09 7.30 -25.19
C GLY A 70 -12.40 6.73 -25.71
N GLU A 71 -13.21 7.60 -26.33
CA GLU A 71 -13.99 7.24 -27.51
C GLU A 71 -14.05 8.43 -28.49
#